data_AF-A0A150MZT4-F1
#
_entry.id   AF-A0A150MZT4-F1
#
_cell.length_a   1.000
_cell.length_b   1.000
_cell.length_c   1.000
_cell.angle_alpha   90.00
_cell.angle_beta   90.00
_cell.angle_gamma   90.00
#
_symmetry.space_group_name_H-M   'P 1'
#
loop_
_entity.id
_entity.type
_entity.pdbx_description
1 polymer ?
#
loop_
_entity_poly.entity_id
_entity_poly.type
_entity_poly.pdbx_seq_one_letter_code
_entity_poly.pdbx_strand_id
1 'polypeptide(L)'
;MNAIQLKNELYTIESKIKQDIINFHQHIMSANRDILFYEQTIYEKMMTYLLMMNKKEMSPEAFKEMLEMMMEGREEKWHMVRYYAENADSYSIFNVIVYLKRIWPQYKKLHRQFKRLRAKLIDDLGELKTLIECIKAKPKKNKRTMQALETLHDLHYQVLEALTIELGTIDFRKYLDYMFIGDATISKNEFLSLLTLDRSKRSQDTIRNLPERIDRDTFLDAVFVDKIEDEWNDTFGEMIFDSVMIAKDRDPELRKRMLDKIDEIFEGKLPMYKATYDEYLQPVKLERMKPKLRLVKK
;
A
#
# COMPACT_ATOMS: atom_id res chain seq x y z
N MET A 1 -27.14 -21.93 -29.96
CA MET A 1 -27.58 -21.71 -28.56
C MET A 1 -29.07 -21.46 -28.54
N ASN A 2 -29.84 -22.34 -27.91
CA ASN A 2 -31.30 -22.16 -27.80
C ASN A 2 -31.64 -21.16 -26.66
N ALA A 3 -32.89 -20.71 -26.58
CA ALA A 3 -33.29 -19.65 -25.64
C ALA A 3 -33.23 -20.07 -24.16
N ILE A 4 -33.31 -21.37 -23.86
CA ILE A 4 -33.23 -21.91 -22.50
C ILE A 4 -31.77 -21.95 -22.04
N GLN A 5 -30.86 -22.37 -22.93
CA GLN A 5 -29.41 -22.35 -22.70
C GLN A 5 -28.91 -20.93 -22.42
N LEU A 6 -29.29 -19.95 -23.26
CA LEU A 6 -28.93 -18.54 -23.04
C LEU A 6 -29.42 -18.01 -21.69
N LYS A 7 -30.65 -18.37 -21.28
CA LYS A 7 -31.22 -17.94 -20.00
C LYS A 7 -30.44 -18.53 -18.80
N ASN A 8 -30.09 -19.81 -18.87
CA ASN A 8 -29.37 -20.48 -17.79
C ASN A 8 -27.91 -19.99 -17.68
N GLU A 9 -27.25 -19.75 -18.81
CA GLU A 9 -25.92 -19.16 -18.86
C GLU A 9 -25.92 -17.75 -18.28
N LEU A 10 -26.87 -16.90 -18.70
CA LEU A 10 -27.02 -15.54 -18.16
C LEU A 10 -27.24 -15.54 -16.64
N TYR A 11 -28.13 -16.40 -16.14
CA TYR A 11 -28.37 -16.52 -14.71
C TYR A 11 -27.11 -16.95 -13.94
N THR A 12 -26.34 -17.89 -14.50
CA THR A 12 -25.11 -18.39 -13.88
C THR A 12 -24.04 -17.28 -13.81
N ILE A 13 -23.85 -16.56 -14.91
CA ILE A 13 -22.90 -15.45 -15.01
C ILE A 13 -23.32 -14.31 -14.08
N GLU A 14 -24.59 -13.93 -14.11
CA GLU A 14 -25.15 -12.89 -13.23
C GLU A 14 -24.92 -13.24 -11.76
N SER A 15 -25.24 -14.46 -11.34
CA SER A 15 -25.04 -14.90 -9.96
C SER A 15 -23.57 -14.92 -9.55
N LYS A 16 -22.68 -15.39 -10.43
CA LYS A 16 -21.23 -15.41 -10.18
C LYS A 16 -20.69 -14.00 -9.97
N ILE A 17 -20.97 -13.09 -10.92
CA ILE A 17 -20.43 -11.72 -10.89
C ILE A 17 -20.97 -10.95 -9.69
N LYS A 18 -22.28 -11.07 -9.39
CA LYS A 18 -22.86 -10.46 -8.19
C LYS A 18 -22.18 -10.95 -6.91
N GLN A 19 -21.91 -12.25 -6.82
CA GLN A 19 -21.19 -12.80 -5.67
C GLN A 19 -19.75 -12.27 -5.59
N ASP A 20 -19.08 -12.09 -6.72
CA ASP A 20 -17.72 -11.55 -6.76
C ASP A 20 -17.67 -10.08 -6.35
N ILE A 21 -18.64 -9.27 -6.76
CA ILE A 21 -18.83 -7.89 -6.28
C ILE A 21 -19.06 -7.88 -4.76
N ILE A 22 -19.95 -8.74 -4.24
CA ILE A 22 -20.22 -8.85 -2.80
C ILE A 22 -18.94 -9.20 -2.03
N ASN A 23 -18.21 -10.22 -2.50
CA ASN A 23 -16.97 -10.65 -1.86
C ASN A 23 -15.92 -9.53 -1.86
N PHE A 24 -15.82 -8.78 -2.96
CA PHE A 24 -14.92 -7.64 -3.09
C PHE A 24 -15.27 -6.52 -2.09
N HIS A 25 -16.54 -6.12 -2.02
CA HIS A 25 -17.00 -5.10 -1.07
C HIS A 25 -16.80 -5.52 0.39
N GLN A 26 -17.16 -6.75 0.74
CA GLN A 26 -16.99 -7.27 2.10
C GLN A 26 -15.52 -7.28 2.52
N HIS A 27 -14.62 -7.72 1.61
CA HIS A 27 -13.18 -7.70 1.87
C HIS A 27 -12.68 -6.28 2.12
N ILE A 28 -13.05 -5.30 1.28
CA ILE A 28 -12.60 -3.91 1.45
C ILE A 28 -13.09 -3.33 2.77
N MET A 29 -14.36 -3.53 3.12
CA MET A 29 -14.93 -3.02 4.37
C MET A 29 -14.21 -3.59 5.60
N SER A 30 -13.98 -4.89 5.62
CA SER A 30 -13.23 -5.55 6.71
C SER A 30 -11.77 -5.08 6.75
N ALA A 31 -11.10 -5.08 5.60
CA ALA A 31 -9.69 -4.74 5.50
C ALA A 31 -9.43 -3.27 5.85
N ASN A 32 -10.32 -2.35 5.48
CA ASN A 32 -10.21 -0.94 5.86
C ASN A 32 -10.37 -0.73 7.37
N ARG A 33 -11.25 -1.51 8.03
CA ARG A 33 -11.35 -1.49 9.49
C ARG A 33 -10.04 -1.97 10.13
N ASP A 34 -9.45 -3.05 9.62
CA ASP A 34 -8.18 -3.58 10.14
C ASP A 34 -7.02 -2.59 9.92
N ILE A 35 -6.93 -2.00 8.72
CA ILE A 35 -5.92 -0.99 8.39
C ILE A 35 -6.05 0.24 9.28
N LEU A 36 -7.28 0.73 9.50
CA LEU A 36 -7.53 1.84 10.41
C LEU A 36 -7.09 1.52 11.84
N PHE A 37 -7.40 0.30 12.32
CA PHE A 37 -6.97 -0.15 13.63
C PHE A 37 -5.44 -0.21 13.76
N TYR A 38 -4.75 -0.71 12.72
CA TYR A 38 -3.30 -0.72 12.67
C TYR A 38 -2.73 0.70 12.72
N GLU A 39 -3.24 1.61 11.88
CA GLU A 39 -2.78 3.00 11.82
C GLU A 39 -2.99 3.73 13.15
N GLN A 40 -4.15 3.55 13.78
CA GLN A 40 -4.44 4.11 15.10
C GLN A 40 -3.48 3.58 16.17
N THR A 41 -3.18 2.28 16.16
CA THR A 41 -2.26 1.69 17.13
C THR A 41 -0.82 2.15 16.90
N ILE A 42 -0.38 2.27 15.64
CA ILE A 42 0.95 2.83 15.32
C ILE A 42 1.04 4.27 15.86
N TYR A 43 0.01 5.06 15.58
CA TYR A 43 -0.06 6.46 16.00
C TYR A 43 -0.04 6.59 17.52
N GLU A 44 -0.81 5.78 18.24
CA GLU A 44 -0.82 5.73 19.70
C GLU A 44 0.56 5.43 20.28
N LYS A 45 1.25 4.41 19.75
CA LYS A 45 2.62 4.05 20.16
C LYS A 45 3.62 5.16 19.87
N MET A 46 3.54 5.77 18.69
CA MET A 46 4.40 6.88 18.30
C MET A 46 4.20 8.09 19.22
N MET A 47 2.95 8.45 19.50
CA MET A 47 2.65 9.57 20.38
C MET A 47 3.08 9.32 21.83
N THR A 48 2.96 8.08 22.30
CA THR A 48 3.50 7.68 23.61
C THR A 48 5.01 7.87 23.65
N TYR A 49 5.73 7.45 22.59
CA TYR A 49 7.17 7.69 22.47
C TYR A 49 7.52 9.18 22.51
N LEU A 50 6.87 10.00 21.67
CA LEU A 50 7.11 11.45 21.61
C LEU A 50 6.83 12.14 22.94
N LEU A 51 5.74 11.80 23.63
CA LEU A 51 5.43 12.33 24.95
C LEU A 51 6.50 11.97 25.98
N MET A 52 6.96 10.73 25.97
CA MET A 52 7.99 10.27 26.91
C MET A 52 9.38 10.86 26.63
N MET A 53 9.65 11.28 25.40
CA MET A 53 10.83 12.11 25.11
C MET A 53 10.70 13.48 25.77
N ASN A 54 9.57 14.16 25.59
CA ASN A 54 9.32 15.48 26.18
C ASN A 54 9.32 15.44 27.72
N LYS A 55 8.79 14.37 28.34
CA LYS A 55 8.80 14.18 29.81
C LYS A 55 10.20 14.30 30.41
N LYS A 56 11.25 13.90 29.68
CA LYS A 56 12.64 13.97 30.16
C LYS A 56 13.21 15.39 30.14
N GLU A 57 12.62 16.29 29.36
CA GLU A 57 13.11 17.65 29.18
C GLU A 57 12.24 18.71 29.89
N MET A 58 11.12 18.29 30.49
CA MET A 58 10.14 19.17 31.12
C MET A 58 10.08 18.97 32.64
N SER A 59 9.63 19.99 33.38
CA SER A 59 9.26 19.82 34.78
C SER A 59 7.98 18.95 34.90
N PRO A 60 7.78 18.26 36.03
CA PRO A 60 6.58 17.44 36.25
C PRO A 60 5.27 18.21 36.05
N GLU A 61 5.22 19.47 36.48
CA GLU A 61 4.03 20.33 36.36
C GLU A 61 3.75 20.70 34.90
N ALA A 62 4.77 21.13 34.15
CA ALA A 62 4.63 21.46 32.73
C ALA A 62 4.26 20.23 31.89
N PHE A 63 4.81 19.05 32.21
CA PHE A 63 4.44 17.81 31.57
C PHE A 63 2.98 17.44 31.83
N LYS A 64 2.49 17.64 33.05
CA LYS A 64 1.10 17.38 33.43
C LYS A 64 0.14 18.31 32.69
N GLU A 65 0.44 19.61 32.61
CA GLU A 65 -0.37 20.58 31.84
C GLU A 65 -0.42 20.22 30.36
N MET A 66 0.72 19.88 29.75
CA MET A 66 0.78 19.43 28.35
C MET A 66 -0.07 18.17 28.13
N LEU A 67 0.03 17.19 29.05
CA LEU A 67 -0.76 15.98 28.98
C LEU A 67 -2.26 16.30 29.07
N GLU A 68 -2.70 17.16 30.00
CA GLU A 68 -4.10 17.56 30.12
C GLU A 68 -4.60 18.26 28.84
N MET A 69 -3.84 19.21 28.29
CA MET A 69 -4.17 19.89 27.03
C MET A 69 -4.27 18.95 25.83
N MET A 70 -3.38 17.97 25.72
CA MET A 70 -3.41 17.00 24.62
C MET A 70 -4.62 16.06 24.71
N MET A 71 -5.09 15.82 25.93
CA MET A 71 -6.12 14.82 26.23
C MET A 71 -7.52 15.39 26.28
N GLU A 72 -7.66 16.71 26.39
CA GLU A 72 -8.94 17.42 26.43
C GLU A 72 -9.86 17.01 25.26
N GLY A 73 -11.01 16.44 25.60
CA GLY A 73 -12.03 15.98 24.67
C GLY A 73 -11.67 14.72 23.89
N ARG A 74 -10.62 14.00 24.32
CA ARG A 74 -10.08 12.80 23.65
C ARG A 74 -9.75 11.68 24.65
N GLU A 75 -10.24 11.75 25.87
CA GLU A 75 -9.80 10.93 27.00
C GLU A 75 -9.97 9.43 26.74
N GLU A 76 -11.10 9.01 26.17
CA GLU A 76 -11.37 7.60 25.83
C GLU A 76 -10.44 7.07 24.73
N LYS A 77 -10.10 7.92 23.74
CA LYS A 77 -9.30 7.51 22.58
C LYS A 77 -7.83 7.32 22.91
N TRP A 78 -7.33 7.95 23.98
CA TRP A 78 -5.90 8.03 24.29
C TRP A 78 -5.55 7.43 25.66
N HIS A 79 -6.45 6.64 26.24
CA HIS A 79 -6.30 6.08 27.57
C HIS A 79 -4.97 5.31 27.76
N MET A 80 -4.46 4.58 26.77
CA MET A 80 -3.15 3.92 26.90
C MET A 80 -1.99 4.91 26.88
N VAL A 81 -2.07 5.96 26.06
CA VAL A 81 -1.06 7.03 26.05
C VAL A 81 -1.00 7.71 27.41
N ARG A 82 -2.16 7.99 28.01
CA ARG A 82 -2.27 8.51 29.37
C ARG A 82 -1.59 7.58 30.38
N TYR A 83 -1.97 6.30 30.32
CA TYR A 83 -1.48 5.29 31.24
C TYR A 83 0.04 5.22 31.21
N TYR A 84 0.66 5.15 30.03
CA TYR A 84 2.11 5.13 29.92
C TYR A 84 2.75 6.46 30.35
N ALA A 85 2.18 7.61 30.00
CA ALA A 85 2.70 8.91 30.42
C ALA A 85 2.72 9.07 31.95
N GLU A 86 1.69 8.59 32.64
CA GLU A 86 1.54 8.68 34.10
C GLU A 86 2.32 7.60 34.86
N ASN A 87 2.43 6.38 34.32
CA ASN A 87 2.92 5.20 35.06
C ASN A 87 4.28 4.68 34.59
N ALA A 88 4.84 5.18 33.49
CA ALA A 88 6.15 4.78 33.01
C ALA A 88 7.18 5.91 33.10
N ASP A 89 8.43 5.53 33.31
CA ASP A 89 9.58 6.46 33.30
C ASP A 89 10.18 6.59 31.89
N SER A 90 9.95 5.60 31.02
CA SER A 90 10.39 5.64 29.63
C SER A 90 9.51 4.80 28.72
N TYR A 91 9.55 5.11 27.42
CA TYR A 91 8.94 4.30 26.38
C TYR A 91 9.92 4.22 25.21
N SER A 92 10.31 3.00 24.82
CA SER A 92 11.27 2.81 23.72
C SER A 92 10.57 2.93 22.36
N ILE A 93 11.20 3.64 21.43
CA ILE A 93 10.79 3.68 20.02
C ILE A 93 10.73 2.28 19.41
N PHE A 94 11.53 1.34 19.93
CA PHE A 94 11.53 -0.07 19.56
C PHE A 94 10.11 -0.69 19.58
N ASN A 95 9.25 -0.26 20.50
CA ASN A 95 7.86 -0.71 20.57
C ASN A 95 7.03 -0.34 19.33
N VAL A 96 7.34 0.81 18.71
CA VAL A 96 6.71 1.24 17.45
C VAL A 96 7.21 0.35 16.31
N ILE A 97 8.52 0.15 16.21
CA ILE A 97 9.15 -0.58 15.10
C ILE A 97 8.75 -2.06 15.11
N VAL A 98 8.78 -2.69 16.28
CA VAL A 98 8.30 -4.06 16.46
C VAL A 98 6.84 -4.18 16.04
N TYR A 99 6.01 -3.18 16.36
CA TYR A 99 4.62 -3.18 15.91
C TYR A 99 4.51 -3.06 14.38
N LEU A 100 5.25 -2.13 13.75
CA LEU A 100 5.30 -1.98 12.29
C LEU A 100 5.69 -3.30 11.61
N LYS A 101 6.79 -3.93 12.05
CA LYS A 101 7.25 -5.22 11.54
C LYS A 101 6.21 -6.31 11.75
N ARG A 102 5.55 -6.31 12.91
CA ARG A 102 4.54 -7.31 13.25
C ARG A 102 3.28 -7.20 12.39
N ILE A 103 2.83 -6.00 12.02
CA ILE A 103 1.60 -5.79 11.22
C ILE A 103 1.83 -5.92 9.72
N TRP A 104 3.08 -5.83 9.26
CA TRP A 104 3.41 -5.84 7.84
C TRP A 104 2.91 -7.08 7.10
N PRO A 105 3.11 -8.32 7.59
CA PRO A 105 2.61 -9.51 6.91
C PRO A 105 1.08 -9.53 6.79
N GLN A 106 0.35 -9.05 7.80
CA GLN A 106 -1.11 -8.96 7.80
C GLN A 106 -1.57 -7.90 6.80
N TYR A 107 -0.96 -6.72 6.82
CA TYR A 107 -1.19 -5.67 5.83
C TYR A 107 -0.99 -6.18 4.41
N LYS A 108 0.12 -6.88 4.13
CA LYS A 108 0.40 -7.49 2.82
C LYS A 108 -0.62 -8.55 2.45
N LYS A 109 -1.08 -9.36 3.40
CA LYS A 109 -2.14 -10.36 3.16
C LYS A 109 -3.44 -9.70 2.70
N LEU A 110 -3.86 -8.60 3.36
CA LEU A 110 -5.04 -7.83 2.98
C LEU A 110 -4.92 -7.27 1.55
N HIS A 111 -3.78 -6.68 1.21
CA HIS A 111 -3.51 -6.15 -0.14
C HIS A 111 -3.40 -7.23 -1.21
N ARG A 112 -2.79 -8.39 -0.91
CA ARG A 112 -2.73 -9.53 -1.84
C ARG A 112 -4.13 -10.06 -2.16
N GLN A 113 -4.99 -10.18 -1.15
CA GLN A 113 -6.37 -10.61 -1.34
C GLN A 113 -7.18 -9.58 -2.14
N PHE A 114 -7.02 -8.29 -1.85
CA PHE A 114 -7.62 -7.21 -2.65
C PHE A 114 -7.18 -7.29 -4.11
N LYS A 115 -5.88 -7.42 -4.39
CA LYS A 115 -5.36 -7.57 -5.77
C LYS A 115 -5.98 -8.77 -6.47
N ARG A 116 -6.11 -9.91 -5.79
CA ARG A 116 -6.73 -11.13 -6.34
C ARG A 116 -8.21 -10.93 -6.67
N LEU A 117 -8.98 -10.30 -5.78
CA LEU A 117 -10.40 -10.04 -6.02
C LEU A 117 -10.60 -8.98 -7.11
N ARG A 118 -9.76 -7.94 -7.14
CA ARG A 118 -9.74 -6.94 -8.21
C ARG A 118 -9.45 -7.57 -9.57
N ALA A 119 -8.46 -8.47 -9.65
CA ALA A 119 -8.16 -9.20 -10.87
C ALA A 119 -9.35 -10.04 -11.35
N LYS A 120 -10.07 -10.69 -10.41
CA LYS A 120 -11.28 -11.45 -10.73
C LYS A 120 -12.37 -10.58 -11.35
N LEU A 121 -12.62 -9.39 -10.79
CA LEU A 121 -13.57 -8.42 -11.36
C LEU A 121 -13.14 -7.93 -12.75
N ILE A 122 -11.83 -7.76 -12.99
CA ILE A 122 -11.31 -7.42 -14.32
C ILE A 122 -11.55 -8.55 -15.31
N ASP A 123 -11.35 -9.80 -14.90
CA ASP A 123 -11.66 -10.98 -15.72
C ASP A 123 -13.16 -11.04 -16.05
N ASP A 124 -14.03 -10.74 -15.08
CA ASP A 124 -15.49 -10.66 -15.27
C ASP A 124 -15.88 -9.59 -16.29
N LEU A 125 -15.22 -8.43 -16.33
CA LEU A 125 -15.42 -7.43 -17.39
C LEU A 125 -15.08 -7.99 -18.79
N GLY A 126 -14.00 -8.75 -18.90
CA GLY A 126 -13.61 -9.40 -20.15
C GLY A 126 -14.65 -10.42 -20.63
N GLU A 127 -15.18 -11.22 -19.70
CA GLU A 127 -16.26 -12.17 -19.96
C GLU A 127 -17.54 -11.45 -20.41
N LEU A 128 -17.96 -10.41 -19.69
CA LEU A 128 -19.14 -9.61 -20.03
C LEU A 128 -19.01 -8.96 -21.41
N LYS A 129 -17.87 -8.35 -21.73
CA LYS A 129 -17.61 -7.74 -23.04
C LYS A 129 -17.78 -8.76 -24.16
N THR A 130 -17.16 -9.93 -24.02
CA THR A 130 -17.23 -11.02 -25.02
C THR A 130 -18.68 -11.43 -25.27
N LEU A 131 -19.47 -11.58 -24.20
CA LEU A 131 -20.89 -11.95 -24.29
C LEU A 131 -21.74 -10.86 -24.96
N ILE A 132 -21.51 -9.59 -24.59
CA ILE A 132 -22.19 -8.44 -25.19
C ILE A 132 -21.91 -8.38 -26.70
N GLU A 133 -20.66 -8.54 -27.12
CA GLU A 133 -20.27 -8.57 -28.54
C GLU A 133 -20.90 -9.74 -29.29
N CYS A 134 -20.90 -10.94 -28.70
CA CYS A 134 -21.54 -12.13 -29.27
C CYS A 134 -23.04 -11.94 -29.49
N ILE A 135 -23.73 -11.26 -28.56
CA ILE A 135 -25.16 -10.97 -28.69
C ILE A 135 -25.40 -9.83 -29.69
N LYS A 136 -24.56 -8.79 -29.70
CA LYS A 136 -24.64 -7.67 -30.65
C LYS A 136 -24.47 -8.12 -32.11
N ALA A 137 -23.63 -9.12 -32.37
CA ALA A 137 -23.37 -9.68 -33.69
C ALA A 137 -24.52 -10.53 -34.27
N LYS A 138 -25.55 -10.88 -33.49
CA LYS A 138 -26.68 -11.69 -33.97
C LYS A 138 -27.60 -10.88 -34.91
N PRO A 139 -27.97 -11.41 -36.09
CA PRO A 139 -28.72 -10.67 -37.11
C PRO A 139 -30.19 -10.40 -36.75
N LYS A 140 -30.79 -11.15 -35.82
CA LYS A 140 -32.16 -10.91 -35.31
C LYS A 140 -32.15 -10.86 -33.79
N LYS A 141 -32.49 -9.69 -33.24
CA LYS A 141 -32.65 -9.48 -31.78
C LYS A 141 -34.13 -9.54 -31.44
N ASN A 142 -34.50 -10.47 -30.57
CA ASN A 142 -35.85 -10.52 -29.99
C ASN A 142 -35.88 -9.80 -28.63
N LYS A 143 -37.07 -9.57 -28.07
CA LYS A 143 -37.25 -8.90 -26.76
C LYS A 143 -36.38 -9.52 -25.65
N ARG A 144 -36.28 -10.86 -25.60
CA ARG A 144 -35.45 -11.57 -24.61
C ARG A 144 -33.96 -11.30 -24.77
N THR A 145 -33.50 -11.17 -26.02
CA THR A 145 -32.12 -10.82 -26.35
C THR A 145 -31.78 -9.39 -25.94
N MET A 146 -32.75 -8.47 -26.09
CA MET A 146 -32.60 -7.09 -25.63
C MET A 146 -32.54 -7.01 -24.11
N GLN A 147 -33.42 -7.71 -23.40
CA GLN A 147 -33.38 -7.81 -21.93
C GLN A 147 -32.05 -8.40 -21.44
N ALA A 148 -31.53 -9.45 -22.09
CA ALA A 148 -30.23 -10.00 -21.77
C ALA A 148 -29.09 -8.98 -21.96
N LEU A 149 -29.12 -8.18 -23.03
CA LEU A 149 -28.14 -7.11 -23.25
C LEU A 149 -28.22 -6.05 -22.14
N GLU A 150 -29.42 -5.64 -21.75
CA GLU A 150 -29.63 -4.69 -20.64
C GLU A 150 -29.04 -5.23 -19.34
N THR A 151 -29.31 -6.50 -18.99
CA THR A 151 -28.74 -7.15 -17.79
C THR A 151 -27.20 -7.21 -17.84
N LEU A 152 -26.61 -7.57 -18.98
CA LEU A 152 -25.15 -7.62 -19.12
C LEU A 152 -24.51 -6.24 -19.02
N HIS A 153 -25.15 -5.22 -19.60
CA HIS A 153 -24.70 -3.84 -19.46
C HIS A 153 -24.79 -3.36 -18.01
N ASP A 154 -25.89 -3.65 -17.32
CA ASP A 154 -26.06 -3.33 -15.89
C ASP A 154 -24.98 -4.00 -15.02
N LEU A 155 -24.73 -5.29 -15.21
CA LEU A 155 -23.64 -6.00 -14.53
C LEU A 155 -22.28 -5.37 -14.82
N HIS A 156 -22.03 -5.00 -16.08
CA HIS A 156 -20.79 -4.33 -16.47
C HIS A 156 -20.60 -3.01 -15.71
N TYR A 157 -21.64 -2.19 -15.60
CA TYR A 157 -21.58 -0.95 -14.83
C TYR A 157 -21.34 -1.21 -13.34
N GLN A 158 -21.99 -2.21 -12.74
CA GLN A 158 -21.77 -2.58 -11.33
C GLN A 158 -20.33 -3.04 -11.06
N VAL A 159 -19.73 -3.82 -11.99
CA VAL A 159 -18.33 -4.23 -11.86
C VAL A 159 -17.40 -3.02 -12.00
N LEU A 160 -17.65 -2.12 -12.95
CA LEU A 160 -16.89 -0.88 -13.08
C LEU A 160 -16.97 -0.02 -11.82
N GLU A 161 -18.16 0.14 -11.25
CA GLU A 161 -18.38 0.88 -10.00
C GLU A 161 -17.59 0.24 -8.86
N ALA A 162 -17.68 -1.08 -8.69
CA ALA A 162 -16.89 -1.79 -7.68
C ALA A 162 -15.38 -1.54 -7.85
N LEU A 163 -14.86 -1.57 -9.08
CA LEU A 163 -13.44 -1.31 -9.36
C LEU A 163 -12.96 0.12 -9.05
N THR A 164 -13.87 1.07 -8.83
CA THR A 164 -13.52 2.42 -8.36
C THR A 164 -13.17 2.46 -6.87
N ILE A 165 -13.54 1.43 -6.11
CA ILE A 165 -13.32 1.38 -4.67
C ILE A 165 -11.88 0.94 -4.40
N GLU A 166 -11.16 1.79 -3.65
CA GLU A 166 -9.78 1.55 -3.28
C GLU A 166 -9.64 1.01 -1.85
N LEU A 167 -8.62 0.19 -1.65
CA LEU A 167 -8.22 -0.27 -0.31
C LEU A 167 -7.37 0.82 0.36
N GLY A 168 -7.59 1.03 1.65
CA GLY A 168 -6.78 1.91 2.49
C GLY A 168 -5.30 1.53 2.47
N THR A 169 -4.44 2.45 2.87
CA THR A 169 -2.99 2.26 2.84
C THR A 169 -2.34 2.92 4.03
N ILE A 170 -1.22 2.39 4.49
CA ILE A 170 -0.41 2.99 5.54
C ILE A 170 0.89 3.51 4.90
N ASP A 171 1.26 4.77 5.15
CA ASP A 171 2.58 5.31 4.77
C ASP A 171 3.61 4.87 5.84
N PHE A 172 4.19 3.69 5.66
CA PHE A 172 5.17 3.14 6.60
C PHE A 172 6.43 4.01 6.67
N ARG A 173 6.83 4.63 5.55
CA ARG A 173 7.98 5.54 5.49
C ARG A 173 7.81 6.69 6.48
N LYS A 174 6.63 7.30 6.56
CA LYS A 174 6.35 8.38 7.53
C LYS A 174 6.64 7.95 8.97
N TYR A 175 6.25 6.74 9.35
CA TYR A 175 6.46 6.25 10.71
C TYR A 175 7.92 5.85 10.96
N LEU A 176 8.63 5.35 9.96
CA LEU A 176 10.06 5.11 10.03
C LEU A 176 10.85 6.42 10.16
N ASP A 177 10.47 7.47 9.43
CA ASP A 177 11.10 8.79 9.55
C ASP A 177 10.91 9.37 10.95
N TYR A 178 9.72 9.24 11.52
CA TYR A 178 9.43 9.69 12.89
C TYR A 178 10.20 8.92 13.98
N MET A 179 10.73 7.72 13.70
CA MET A 179 11.61 7.03 14.66
C MET A 179 12.89 7.80 14.95
N PHE A 180 13.33 8.59 13.97
CA PHE A 180 14.57 9.36 14.04
C PHE A 180 14.24 10.86 14.08
N ILE A 181 13.14 11.23 14.73
CA ILE A 181 12.76 12.64 14.89
C ILE A 181 13.77 13.35 15.80
N GLY A 182 14.24 14.53 15.36
CA GLY A 182 15.36 15.21 16.02
C GLY A 182 16.65 14.39 15.89
N ASP A 183 17.39 14.26 17.00
CA ASP A 183 18.65 13.50 17.08
C ASP A 183 18.45 12.11 17.70
N ALA A 184 17.25 11.55 17.61
CA ALA A 184 16.94 10.24 18.16
C ALA A 184 17.75 9.14 17.45
N THR A 185 18.35 8.24 18.24
CA THR A 185 19.12 7.08 17.76
C THR A 185 18.64 5.80 18.43
N ILE A 186 18.81 4.67 17.75
CA ILE A 186 18.59 3.33 18.31
C ILE A 186 19.92 2.62 18.54
N SER A 187 20.00 1.69 19.48
CA SER A 187 21.23 0.91 19.65
C SER A 187 21.43 -0.06 18.49
N LYS A 188 22.70 -0.39 18.19
CA LYS A 188 23.07 -1.41 17.22
C LYS A 188 22.35 -2.74 17.46
N ASN A 189 22.25 -3.17 18.72
CA ASN A 189 21.59 -4.42 19.08
C ASN A 189 20.08 -4.38 18.80
N GLU A 190 19.40 -3.27 19.14
CA GLU A 190 18.00 -3.08 18.79
C GLU A 190 17.81 -3.11 17.27
N PHE A 191 18.63 -2.37 16.53
CA PHE A 191 18.59 -2.34 15.07
C PHE A 191 18.75 -3.75 14.46
N LEU A 192 19.80 -4.48 14.82
CA LEU A 192 20.07 -5.81 14.27
C LEU A 192 19.00 -6.83 14.65
N SER A 193 18.38 -6.70 15.83
CA SER A 193 17.26 -7.57 16.25
C SER A 193 15.98 -7.38 15.42
N LEU A 194 15.85 -6.22 14.76
CA LEU A 194 14.71 -5.90 13.91
C LEU A 194 14.86 -6.46 12.50
N LEU A 195 16.06 -6.88 12.10
CA LEU A 195 16.34 -7.33 10.73
C LEU A 195 16.40 -8.84 10.65
N THR A 196 15.98 -9.38 9.51
CA THR A 196 16.39 -10.73 9.12
C THR A 196 17.75 -10.60 8.46
N LEU A 197 18.84 -10.86 9.17
CA LEU A 197 20.18 -10.54 8.68
C LEU A 197 20.63 -11.46 7.55
N ASP A 198 21.13 -10.85 6.46
CA ASP A 198 21.87 -11.56 5.43
C ASP A 198 23.21 -12.09 6.00
N ARG A 199 23.53 -13.34 5.62
CA ARG A 199 24.71 -14.06 6.11
C ARG A 199 25.89 -13.98 5.16
N SER A 200 25.78 -13.23 4.05
CA SER A 200 26.92 -13.03 3.16
C SER A 200 28.08 -12.35 3.87
N LYS A 201 29.31 -12.61 3.39
CA LYS A 201 30.52 -12.00 3.95
C LYS A 201 30.44 -10.47 3.94
N ARG A 202 29.92 -9.89 2.86
CA ARG A 202 29.76 -8.44 2.71
C ARG A 202 28.88 -7.88 3.83
N SER A 203 27.70 -8.46 4.04
CA SER A 203 26.76 -8.00 5.07
C SER A 203 27.34 -8.15 6.47
N GLN A 204 28.08 -9.23 6.74
CA GLN A 204 28.75 -9.43 8.03
C GLN A 204 29.86 -8.39 8.27
N ASP A 205 30.64 -8.02 7.24
CA ASP A 205 31.65 -6.98 7.34
C ASP A 205 30.99 -5.61 7.59
N THR A 206 29.89 -5.28 6.90
CA THR A 206 29.10 -4.07 7.18
C THR A 206 28.58 -4.06 8.62
N ILE A 207 27.96 -5.15 9.09
CA ILE A 207 27.41 -5.26 10.45
C ILE A 207 28.48 -5.04 11.52
N ARG A 208 29.70 -5.55 11.31
CA ARG A 208 30.83 -5.33 12.23
C ARG A 208 31.19 -3.84 12.33
N ASN A 209 31.15 -3.13 11.22
CA ASN A 209 31.54 -1.73 11.12
C ASN A 209 30.43 -0.74 11.51
N LEU A 210 29.18 -1.21 11.74
CA LEU A 210 28.10 -0.34 12.20
C LEU A 210 28.42 0.28 13.57
N PRO A 211 28.11 1.58 13.78
CA PRO A 211 28.29 2.26 15.06
C PRO A 211 27.34 1.69 16.12
N GLU A 212 27.67 1.91 17.40
CA GLU A 212 26.83 1.46 18.53
C GLU A 212 25.47 2.17 18.61
N ARG A 213 25.39 3.39 18.04
CA ARG A 213 24.17 4.18 17.89
C ARG A 213 23.89 4.36 16.41
N ILE A 214 22.69 4.00 15.99
CA ILE A 214 22.21 4.08 14.61
C ILE A 214 21.29 5.28 14.50
N ASP A 215 21.70 6.27 13.71
CA ASP A 215 20.87 7.39 13.28
C ASP A 215 20.11 7.04 11.99
N ARG A 216 19.34 8.01 11.47
CA ARG A 216 18.52 7.84 10.28
C ARG A 216 19.35 7.47 9.05
N ASP A 217 20.45 8.17 8.82
CA ASP A 217 21.23 8.01 7.59
C ASP A 217 21.97 6.67 7.63
N THR A 218 22.53 6.29 8.78
CA THR A 218 23.13 4.98 8.99
C THR A 218 22.11 3.85 8.80
N PHE A 219 20.87 4.03 9.29
CA PHE A 219 19.79 3.07 9.07
C PHE A 219 19.48 2.91 7.58
N LEU A 220 19.35 4.03 6.85
CA LEU A 220 19.02 4.01 5.44
C LEU A 220 20.15 3.38 4.61
N ASP A 221 21.40 3.72 4.87
CA ASP A 221 22.54 3.15 4.17
C ASP A 221 22.64 1.64 4.43
N ALA A 222 22.53 1.21 5.69
CA ALA A 222 22.61 -0.20 6.04
C ALA A 222 21.51 -1.05 5.37
N VAL A 223 20.26 -0.59 5.39
CA VAL A 223 19.12 -1.34 4.86
C VAL A 223 19.05 -1.24 3.32
N PHE A 224 19.21 -0.05 2.75
CA PHE A 224 18.89 0.18 1.33
C PHE A 224 20.11 0.19 0.40
N VAL A 225 21.29 0.56 0.91
CA VAL A 225 22.52 0.63 0.11
C VAL A 225 23.36 -0.65 0.29
N ASP A 226 23.63 -1.00 1.55
CA ASP A 226 24.44 -2.16 1.90
C ASP A 226 23.64 -3.47 1.93
N LYS A 227 22.31 -3.37 2.03
CA LYS A 227 21.38 -4.51 1.98
C LYS A 227 21.74 -5.60 2.98
N ILE A 228 21.87 -5.21 4.24
CA ILE A 228 22.18 -6.17 5.32
C ILE A 228 20.97 -7.04 5.72
N GLU A 229 19.77 -6.72 5.22
CA GLU A 229 18.57 -7.56 5.36
C GLU A 229 18.56 -8.64 4.25
N ASP A 230 18.14 -9.85 4.61
CA ASP A 230 18.01 -11.00 3.71
C ASP A 230 17.07 -10.65 2.55
N GLU A 231 17.52 -10.88 1.31
CA GLU A 231 16.79 -10.52 0.10
C GLU A 231 15.42 -11.21 -0.03
N TRP A 232 15.23 -12.35 0.63
CA TRP A 232 13.97 -13.09 0.66
C TRP A 232 13.04 -12.65 1.79
N ASN A 233 13.52 -11.81 2.70
CA ASN A 233 12.76 -11.29 3.83
C ASN A 233 13.08 -9.83 4.16
N ASP A 234 13.21 -9.01 3.12
CA ASP A 234 13.53 -7.57 3.17
C ASP A 234 12.32 -6.74 3.61
N THR A 235 12.00 -6.79 4.92
CA THR A 235 10.77 -6.20 5.44
C THR A 235 10.78 -4.67 5.35
N PHE A 236 11.88 -4.03 5.75
CA PHE A 236 11.96 -2.57 5.71
C PHE A 236 12.11 -2.05 4.28
N GLY A 237 12.85 -2.77 3.44
CA GLY A 237 12.94 -2.52 2.02
C GLY A 237 11.57 -2.49 1.36
N GLU A 238 10.78 -3.56 1.57
CA GLU A 238 9.43 -3.62 1.00
C GLU A 238 8.49 -2.54 1.56
N MET A 239 8.54 -2.24 2.86
CA MET A 239 7.71 -1.20 3.48
C MET A 239 7.92 0.17 2.82
N ILE A 240 9.18 0.58 2.66
CA ILE A 240 9.52 1.87 2.07
C ILE A 240 9.18 1.86 0.57
N PHE A 241 9.52 0.79 -0.15
CA PHE A 241 9.21 0.68 -1.56
C PHE A 241 7.71 0.78 -1.83
N ASP A 242 6.88 0.00 -1.13
CA ASP A 242 5.43 0.04 -1.28
C ASP A 242 4.87 1.44 -0.94
N SER A 243 5.37 2.08 0.12
CA SER A 243 4.94 3.44 0.51
C SER A 243 5.27 4.47 -0.57
N VAL A 244 6.46 4.40 -1.17
CA VAL A 244 6.89 5.28 -2.28
C VAL A 244 6.04 5.04 -3.52
N MET A 245 5.76 3.78 -3.87
CA MET A 245 4.94 3.45 -5.03
C MET A 245 3.49 3.93 -4.86
N ILE A 246 2.91 3.79 -3.67
CA ILE A 246 1.59 4.33 -3.33
C ILE A 246 1.60 5.87 -3.44
N ALA A 247 2.62 6.54 -2.90
CA ALA A 247 2.74 7.99 -3.00
C ALA A 247 2.86 8.45 -4.45
N LYS A 248 3.68 7.76 -5.27
CA LYS A 248 3.83 8.01 -6.72
C LYS A 248 2.51 7.82 -7.48
N ASP A 249 1.64 6.93 -7.01
CA ASP A 249 0.36 6.70 -7.65
C ASP A 249 -0.64 7.82 -7.35
N ARG A 250 -0.57 8.41 -6.15
CA ARG A 250 -1.48 9.48 -5.69
C ARG A 250 -1.04 10.90 -6.04
N ASP A 251 0.27 11.12 -6.20
CA ASP A 251 0.84 12.45 -6.48
C ASP A 251 1.42 12.50 -7.91
N PRO A 252 0.75 13.20 -8.84
CA PRO A 252 1.23 13.38 -10.21
C PRO A 252 2.58 14.11 -10.32
N GLU A 253 2.89 15.03 -9.40
CA GLU A 253 4.17 15.75 -9.38
C GLU A 253 5.31 14.85 -8.91
N LEU A 254 5.09 14.07 -7.85
CA LEU A 254 6.04 13.03 -7.43
C LEU A 254 6.25 12.02 -8.55
N ARG A 255 5.18 11.56 -9.21
CA ARG A 255 5.27 10.66 -10.36
C ARG A 255 6.16 11.24 -11.45
N LYS A 256 5.95 12.51 -11.81
CA LYS A 256 6.75 13.21 -12.82
C LYS A 256 8.22 13.32 -12.39
N ARG A 257 8.50 13.75 -11.15
CA ARG A 257 9.86 13.84 -10.61
C ARG A 257 10.59 12.50 -10.62
N MET A 258 9.91 11.42 -10.26
CA MET A 258 10.48 10.06 -10.31
C MET A 258 10.76 9.64 -11.75
N LEU A 259 9.84 9.89 -12.68
CA LEU A 259 10.05 9.61 -14.11
C LEU A 259 11.21 10.43 -14.69
N ASP A 260 11.34 11.70 -14.31
CA ASP A 260 12.43 12.58 -14.75
C ASP A 260 13.79 12.06 -14.23
N LYS A 261 13.87 11.59 -12.98
CA LYS A 261 15.07 10.93 -12.43
C LYS A 261 15.40 9.63 -13.15
N ILE A 262 14.39 8.82 -13.49
CA ILE A 262 14.59 7.60 -14.29
C ILE A 262 15.12 7.97 -15.68
N ASP A 263 14.53 8.98 -16.33
CA ASP A 263 14.99 9.49 -17.62
C ASP A 263 16.43 10.02 -17.54
N GLU A 264 16.83 10.63 -16.43
CA GLU A 264 18.21 11.08 -16.16
C GLU A 264 19.17 9.89 -16.02
N ILE A 265 18.87 8.94 -15.14
CA ILE A 265 19.73 7.77 -14.85
C ILE A 265 19.91 6.90 -16.09
N PHE A 266 18.84 6.67 -16.84
CA PHE A 266 18.85 5.81 -18.01
C PHE A 266 19.01 6.59 -19.33
N GLU A 267 19.26 7.90 -19.27
CA GLU A 267 19.46 8.80 -20.41
C GLU A 267 18.35 8.66 -21.49
N GLY A 268 17.10 8.48 -21.07
CA GLY A 268 15.96 8.29 -21.98
C GLY A 268 16.01 7.01 -22.82
N LYS A 269 16.84 6.03 -22.46
CA LYS A 269 17.00 4.74 -23.17
C LYS A 269 15.93 3.71 -22.79
N LEU A 270 15.19 3.93 -21.71
CA LEU A 270 14.13 3.01 -21.32
C LEU A 270 12.96 3.04 -22.31
N PRO A 271 12.48 1.88 -22.79
CA PRO A 271 11.33 1.82 -23.67
C PRO A 271 10.06 2.21 -22.89
N MET A 272 9.44 3.31 -23.32
CA MET A 272 8.17 3.79 -22.79
C MET A 272 7.02 3.33 -23.70
N TYR A 273 5.85 3.05 -23.14
CA TYR A 273 4.66 2.63 -23.89
C TYR A 273 3.46 3.50 -23.55
N LYS A 274 2.63 3.79 -24.56
CA LYS A 274 1.33 4.42 -24.40
C LYS A 274 0.25 3.35 -24.58
N ALA A 275 -0.58 3.15 -23.57
CA ALA A 275 -1.77 2.31 -23.68
C ALA A 275 -2.97 3.16 -24.14
N THR A 276 -3.77 2.63 -25.07
CA THR A 276 -5.07 3.16 -25.47
C THR A 276 -6.14 2.21 -24.96
N TYR A 277 -7.23 2.75 -24.43
CA TYR A 277 -8.33 1.99 -23.83
C TYR A 277 -9.62 2.16 -24.64
N ASP A 278 -10.49 1.16 -24.64
CA ASP A 278 -11.82 1.26 -25.26
C ASP A 278 -12.88 1.87 -24.31
N GLU A 279 -14.14 1.92 -24.77
CA GLU A 279 -15.29 2.38 -23.98
C GLU A 279 -15.55 1.52 -22.72
N TYR A 280 -14.91 0.36 -22.62
CA TYR A 280 -14.99 -0.58 -21.49
C TYR A 280 -13.70 -0.57 -20.64
N LEU A 281 -12.84 0.44 -20.81
CA LEU A 281 -11.55 0.63 -20.11
C LEU A 281 -10.57 -0.54 -20.26
N GLN A 282 -10.71 -1.35 -21.31
CA GLN A 282 -9.76 -2.42 -21.63
C GLN A 282 -8.66 -1.91 -22.56
N PRO A 283 -7.39 -2.27 -22.33
CA PRO A 283 -6.29 -1.85 -23.19
C PRO A 283 -6.45 -2.49 -24.58
N VAL A 284 -6.71 -1.67 -25.60
CA VAL A 284 -6.87 -2.11 -27.00
C VAL A 284 -5.61 -1.92 -27.83
N LYS A 285 -4.68 -1.06 -27.39
CA LYS A 285 -3.44 -0.80 -28.11
C LYS A 285 -2.32 -0.41 -27.16
N LEU A 286 -1.13 -0.98 -27.36
CA LEU A 286 0.12 -0.58 -26.71
C LEU A 286 1.09 -0.07 -27.78
N GLU A 287 1.36 1.24 -27.77
CA GLU A 287 2.28 1.87 -28.72
C GLU A 287 3.60 2.18 -28.03
N ARG A 288 4.71 1.67 -28.58
CA ARG A 288 6.04 2.06 -28.10
C ARG A 288 6.30 3.52 -28.42
N MET A 289 6.60 4.31 -27.40
CA MET A 289 7.03 5.69 -27.55
C MET A 289 8.49 5.73 -28.02
N LYS A 290 8.81 6.71 -28.88
CA LYS A 290 10.20 6.92 -29.32
C LYS A 290 11.06 7.33 -28.11
N PRO A 291 12.23 6.69 -27.90
CA PRO A 291 13.14 7.09 -26.84
C PRO A 291 13.64 8.52 -27.08
N LYS A 292 13.87 9.28 -26.00
CA LYS A 292 14.42 10.64 -26.06
C LYS A 292 15.94 10.55 -26.28
N LEU A 293 16.36 10.25 -27.50
CA LEU A 293 17.77 10.20 -27.85
C LEU A 293 18.36 11.62 -27.87
N ARG A 294 19.44 11.85 -27.10
CA ARG A 294 20.26 13.06 -27.22
C ARG A 294 21.38 12.79 -28.23
N LEU A 295 21.61 13.73 -29.16
CA LEU A 295 22.77 13.69 -30.04
C LEU A 295 24.03 13.94 -29.20
N VAL A 296 24.88 12.92 -29.07
CA VAL A 296 26.22 13.10 -28.52
C VAL A 296 27.07 13.74 -29.63
N LYS A 297 27.45 15.02 -29.45
CA LYS A 297 28.48 15.63 -30.31
C LYS A 297 29.79 14.90 -30.04
N LYS A 298 30.36 14.32 -31.10
CA LYS A 298 31.74 13.81 -31.10
C LYS A 298 32.72 14.96 -31.05
#